data_AF-D9STN6-F1
#
_entry.id   AF-D9STN6-F1
#
_cell.length_a   1.000
_cell.length_b   1.000
_cell.length_c   1.000
_cell.angle_alpha   90.00
_cell.angle_beta   90.00
_cell.angle_gamma   90.00
#
_symmetry.space_group_name_H-M   'P 1'
#
loop_
_entity.id
_entity.type
_entity.pdbx_description
1 polymer ?
#
loop_
_entity_poly.entity_id
_entity_poly.type
_entity_poly.pdbx_seq_one_letter_code
_entity_poly.pdbx_strand_id
1 'polypeptide(L)'
;MKVKIGQQIKFTKNHQVPTSKGKTLLVKAGDVARVLKKVDETTGEIVYLTGEAKGFSHKVPLQVDDSLDVDAIAKKILNDIQS
;
A
#
# COMPACT_ATOMS: atom_id res chain seq x y z
N MET A 1 12.93 0.34 6.17
CA MET A 1 12.75 -0.03 4.75
C MET A 1 11.56 0.76 4.23
N LYS A 2 11.74 1.62 3.24
CA LYS A 2 10.64 2.38 2.65
C LYS A 2 10.00 1.56 1.52
N VAL A 3 8.68 1.61 1.39
CA VAL A 3 7.96 0.98 0.29
C VAL A 3 7.30 2.03 -0.60
N LYS A 4 7.12 1.71 -1.88
CA LYS A 4 6.49 2.64 -2.82
C LYS A 4 4.98 2.45 -2.87
N ILE A 5 4.27 3.51 -3.23
CA ILE A 5 2.84 3.40 -3.61
C ILE A 5 2.70 2.40 -4.77
N GLY A 6 1.70 1.52 -4.69
CA GLY A 6 1.47 0.45 -5.65
C GLY A 6 2.30 -0.82 -5.43
N GLN A 7 3.32 -0.78 -4.57
CA GLN A 7 4.14 -1.96 -4.27
C GLN A 7 3.30 -3.04 -3.57
N GLN A 8 3.56 -4.30 -3.93
CA GLN A 8 3.00 -5.45 -3.22
C GLN A 8 3.90 -5.85 -2.06
N ILE A 9 3.28 -6.14 -0.91
CA ILE A 9 3.93 -6.64 0.29
C ILE A 9 3.37 -8.02 0.63
N LYS A 10 4.23 -8.94 1.04
CA LYS A 10 3.88 -10.29 1.44
C LYS A 10 4.05 -10.44 2.95
N PHE A 11 3.02 -10.94 3.62
CA PHE A 11 3.08 -11.16 5.07
C PHE A 11 3.91 -12.40 5.39
N THR A 12 4.82 -12.28 6.36
CA THR A 12 5.68 -13.39 6.80
C THR A 12 5.13 -14.12 8.02
N LYS A 13 4.14 -13.54 8.70
CA LYS A 13 3.51 -14.09 9.91
C LYS A 13 2.00 -13.95 9.84
N ASN A 14 1.31 -14.86 10.51
CA ASN A 14 -0.13 -14.77 10.71
C ASN A 14 -0.43 -13.62 11.67
N HIS A 15 -1.49 -12.86 11.40
CA HIS A 15 -2.00 -11.85 12.32
C HIS A 15 -3.50 -11.64 12.11
N GLN A 16 -4.13 -10.98 13.07
CA GLN A 16 -5.56 -10.70 13.07
C GLN A 16 -5.80 -9.21 12.88
N VAL A 17 -6.81 -8.88 12.08
CA VAL A 17 -7.17 -7.50 11.75
C VAL A 17 -8.61 -7.24 12.19
N PRO A 18 -8.85 -6.33 13.16
CA PRO A 18 -10.19 -5.94 13.55
C PRO A 18 -10.84 -5.08 12.46
N THR A 19 -12.12 -5.34 12.20
CA THR A 19 -12.96 -4.54 11.30
C THR A 19 -13.88 -3.63 12.09
N SER A 20 -14.33 -2.54 11.45
CA SER A 20 -15.31 -1.61 12.04
C SER A 20 -16.65 -2.25 12.41
N LYS A 21 -16.97 -3.42 11.87
CA LYS A 21 -18.19 -4.19 12.16
C LYS A 21 -18.02 -5.20 13.29
N GLY A 22 -16.93 -5.13 14.06
CA GLY A 22 -16.66 -6.03 15.20
C GLY A 22 -16.23 -7.44 14.81
N LYS A 23 -16.00 -7.71 13.51
CA LYS A 23 -15.41 -8.97 13.04
C LYS A 23 -13.89 -8.85 13.01
N THR A 24 -13.22 -9.96 13.24
CA THR A 24 -11.77 -10.07 13.09
C THR A 24 -11.46 -10.92 11.86
N LEU A 25 -10.64 -10.39 10.96
CA LEU A 25 -10.19 -11.09 9.75
C LEU A 25 -8.81 -11.71 10.01
N LEU A 26 -8.62 -12.95 9.59
CA LEU A 26 -7.33 -13.62 9.68
C LEU A 26 -6.48 -13.32 8.44
N VAL A 27 -5.27 -12.80 8.64
CA VAL A 27 -4.25 -12.69 7.60
C VAL A 27 -3.20 -13.76 7.85
N LYS A 28 -2.92 -14.58 6.85
CA LYS A 28 -1.95 -15.68 6.95
C LYS A 28 -0.60 -15.27 6.40
N ALA A 29 0.45 -15.92 6.89
CA ALA A 29 1.76 -15.88 6.26
C ALA A 29 1.61 -16.35 4.81
N GLY A 30 2.11 -15.54 3.87
CA GLY A 30 1.94 -15.77 2.45
C GLY A 30 0.92 -14.83 1.79
N ASP A 31 -0.02 -14.27 2.55
CA ASP A 31 -0.98 -13.32 2.00
C ASP A 31 -0.29 -12.06 1.49
N VAL A 32 -0.91 -11.44 0.48
CA VAL A 32 -0.36 -10.27 -0.22
C VAL A 32 -1.29 -9.08 -0.05
N ALA A 33 -0.69 -7.91 0.20
CA ALA A 33 -1.37 -6.62 0.17
C ALA A 33 -0.65 -5.66 -0.79
N ARG A 34 -1.34 -4.59 -1.19
CA ARG A 34 -0.79 -3.50 -2.01
C ARG A 34 -0.83 -2.19 -1.24
N VAL A 35 0.25 -1.43 -1.30
CA VAL A 35 0.32 -0.07 -0.73
C VAL A 35 -0.52 0.87 -1.57
N LEU A 36 -1.45 1.58 -0.93
CA LEU A 36 -2.35 2.54 -1.58
C LEU A 36 -1.85 3.97 -1.49
N LYS A 37 -1.47 4.42 -0.29
CA LYS A 37 -1.02 5.79 -0.06
C LYS A 37 -0.21 5.93 1.22
N LYS A 38 0.60 6.99 1.29
CA LYS A 38 1.18 7.49 2.53
C LYS A 38 0.08 8.19 3.35
N VAL A 39 -0.01 7.86 4.64
CA VAL A 39 -0.91 8.56 5.58
C VAL A 39 -0.12 9.59 6.38
N ASP A 40 1.06 9.18 6.87
CA ASP A 40 2.05 10.04 7.52
C ASP A 40 3.47 9.44 7.32
N GLU A 41 4.49 9.99 7.97
CA GLU A 41 5.89 9.53 7.84
C GLU A 41 6.11 8.08 8.29
N THR A 42 5.21 7.54 9.11
CA THR A 42 5.33 6.22 9.75
C THR A 42 4.16 5.28 9.45
N THR A 43 3.11 5.77 8.77
CA THR A 43 1.89 5.03 8.49
C THR A 43 1.59 5.02 7.00
N GLY A 44 1.34 3.83 6.46
CA GLY A 44 0.81 3.64 5.12
C GLY A 44 -0.56 3.00 5.15
N GLU A 45 -1.38 3.26 4.13
CA GLU A 45 -2.60 2.50 3.90
C GLU A 45 -2.32 1.38 2.90
N ILE A 46 -2.76 0.16 3.22
CA ILE A 46 -2.67 -1.01 2.35
C ILE A 46 -4.05 -1.56 2.05
N VAL A 47 -4.19 -2.30 0.94
CA VAL A 47 -5.34 -3.15 0.65
C VAL A 47 -4.91 -4.59 0.48
N TYR A 48 -5.58 -5.52 1.14
CA TYR A 48 -5.29 -6.95 1.00
C TYR A 48 -5.80 -7.45 -0.37
N LEU A 49 -4.93 -8.15 -1.11
CA LEU A 49 -5.24 -8.70 -2.43
C LEU A 49 -5.67 -10.17 -2.36
N THR A 50 -5.22 -10.89 -1.34
CA THR A 50 -5.49 -12.32 -1.12
C THR A 50 -5.99 -12.59 0.30
N GLY A 51 -6.37 -13.84 0.57
CA GLY A 51 -6.78 -14.28 1.89
C GLY A 51 -8.18 -13.82 2.30
N GLU A 52 -8.49 -14.00 3.58
CA GLU A 52 -9.80 -13.66 4.17
C GLU A 52 -10.02 -12.14 4.21
N ALA A 53 -8.94 -11.38 4.34
CA ALA A 53 -8.98 -9.92 4.37
C ALA A 53 -9.10 -9.27 2.99
N LYS A 54 -9.20 -10.04 1.89
CA LYS A 54 -9.21 -9.52 0.52
C LYS A 54 -10.22 -8.38 0.33
N GLY A 55 -9.76 -7.26 -0.23
CA GLY A 55 -10.55 -6.07 -0.47
C GLY A 55 -10.70 -5.14 0.73
N PHE A 56 -10.29 -5.56 1.93
CA PHE A 56 -10.23 -4.69 3.10
C PHE A 56 -9.01 -3.75 3.01
N SER A 57 -9.19 -2.48 3.37
CA SER A 57 -8.06 -1.56 3.55
C SER A 57 -7.75 -1.36 5.03
N HIS A 58 -6.47 -1.22 5.35
CA HIS A 58 -6.01 -1.05 6.71
C HIS A 58 -4.79 -0.12 6.74
N LYS A 59 -4.75 0.78 7.72
CA LYS A 59 -3.57 1.57 8.06
C LYS A 59 -2.60 0.73 8.86
N VAL A 60 -1.36 0.66 8.42
CA VAL A 60 -0.31 -0.14 9.07
C VAL A 60 0.95 0.70 9.28
N PRO A 61 1.74 0.42 10.34
CA PRO A 61 3.03 1.05 10.54
C PRO A 61 3.98 0.67 9.40
N LEU A 62 4.28 1.64 8.53
CA LEU A 62 4.98 1.48 7.27
C LEU A 62 5.44 2.85 6.77
N GLN A 63 6.74 2.97 6.48
CA GLN A 63 7.26 4.16 5.81
C GLN A 63 7.00 4.05 4.31
N VAL A 64 6.13 4.92 3.79
CA VAL A 64 5.84 4.99 2.36
C VAL A 64 6.67 6.10 1.73
N ASP A 65 7.39 5.75 0.67
CA ASP A 65 8.10 6.69 -0.17
C ASP A 65 7.12 7.26 -1.20
N ASP A 66 6.79 8.53 -1.03
CA ASP A 66 5.93 9.32 -1.91
C ASP A 66 6.72 10.36 -2.72
N SER A 67 8.06 10.26 -2.78
CA SER A 67 8.87 11.13 -3.62
C SER A 67 8.50 10.94 -5.08
N LEU A 68 7.70 11.86 -5.61
CA LEU A 68 7.47 12.03 -7.04
C LEU A 68 8.66 12.79 -7.61
N ASP A 69 9.31 12.21 -8.62
CA ASP A 69 10.29 12.92 -9.44
C ASP A 69 9.52 13.86 -10.38
N VAL A 70 9.13 15.02 -9.84
CA VAL A 70 8.29 16.01 -10.53
C VAL A 70 8.95 16.49 -11.81
N ASP A 71 10.28 16.59 -11.84
CA ASP A 71 11.04 17.01 -13.02
C ASP A 71 10.99 15.97 -14.14
N ALA A 72 11.12 14.68 -13.81
CA ALA A 72 10.98 13.59 -14.79
C ALA A 72 9.56 13.51 -15.37
N ILE A 73 8.53 13.76 -14.54
CA ILE A 73 7.13 13.77 -14.97
C ILE A 73 6.85 14.99 -15.86
N ALA A 74 7.30 16.18 -15.46
CA ALA A 74 7.12 17.40 -16.23
C ALA A 74 7.76 17.30 -17.62
N LYS A 75 8.98 16.75 -17.72
CA LYS A 75 9.65 16.51 -19.02
C LYS A 75 8.88 15.56 -19.92
N LYS A 76 8.30 14.50 -19.37
CA LYS A 76 7.46 13.56 -20.14
C LYS A 76 6.21 14.24 -20.69
N ILE A 77 5.48 14.97 -19.84
CA ILE A 77 4.25 15.67 -20.25
C ILE A 77 4.56 16.72 -21.33
N LEU A 78 5.65 17.48 -21.19
CA LEU A 78 6.06 18.46 -22.19
C LEU A 78 6.40 17.81 -23.54
N ASN A 79 7.12 16.69 -23.55
CA ASN A 79 7.45 15.98 -24.78
C ASN A 79 6.21 15.37 -25.46
N ASP A 80 5.25 14.88 -24.69
CA ASP A 80 4.01 14.30 -25.23
C ASP A 80 3.04 15.38 -25.78
N ILE A 81 3.08 16.61 -25.27
CA ILE A 81 2.25 17.73 -25.78
C ILE A 81 2.82 18.34 -27.07
N GLN A 82 4.13 18.18 -27.32
CA GLN A 82 4.80 18.70 -28.53
C GLN A 82 4.87 17.71 -29.70
N SER A 83 4.28 16.52 -29.55
CA SER A 83 4.18 15.48 -30.60
C SER A 83 2.82 15.52 -31.28
#